data_AF-A0A1P8YC37-F1
#
_entry.id   AF-A0A1P8YC37-F1
#
_cell.length_a   1.000
_cell.length_b   1.000
_cell.length_c   1.000
_cell.angle_alpha   90.00
_cell.angle_beta   90.00
_cell.angle_gamma   90.00
#
_symmetry.space_group_name_H-M   'P 1'
#
loop_
_entity.id
_entity.type
_entity.pdbx_description
1 polymer ?
#
loop_
_entity_poly.entity_id
_entity_poly.type
_entity_poly.pdbx_seq_one_letter_code
_entity_poly.pdbx_strand_id
1 'polypeptide(L)' 'MCEEFGVELESVDVDVAAATDPELRAEYGDRLPVVLLDGREHSYWEVDEPRLRSDLTI' A
#
# COMPACT_ATOMS: atom_id res chain seq x y z
N MET A 1 -8.88 -6.57 -9.03
CA MET A 1 -9.38 -5.38 -8.28
C MET A 1 -8.76 -4.11 -8.85
N CYS A 2 -7.46 -3.87 -8.78
CA CYS A 2 -6.85 -2.65 -9.37
C CYS A 2 -7.05 -2.51 -10.90
N GLU A 3 -6.90 -3.60 -11.66
CA GLU A 3 -7.12 -3.60 -13.12
C GLU A 3 -8.56 -3.23 -13.52
N GLU A 4 -9.54 -3.49 -12.65
CA GLU A 4 -10.95 -3.17 -12.87
C GLU A 4 -11.21 -1.65 -12.77
N PHE A 5 -10.37 -0.94 -12.01
CA PHE A 5 -10.47 0.50 -11.81
C PHE A 5 -9.44 1.29 -12.62
N GLY A 6 -8.65 0.63 -13.49
CA GLY A 6 -7.65 1.29 -14.33
C GLY A 6 -6.48 1.92 -13.56
N VAL A 7 -6.22 1.47 -12.34
CA VAL A 7 -5.12 1.94 -11.49
C VAL A 7 -3.92 1.01 -11.58
N GLU A 8 -2.73 1.61 -11.64
CA GLU A 8 -1.48 0.87 -11.51
C GLU A 8 -1.29 0.41 -10.07
N LEU A 9 -0.91 -0.85 -9.90
CA LEU A 9 -0.59 -1.44 -8.60
C LEU A 9 0.91 -1.68 -8.54
N GLU A 10 1.56 -1.05 -7.57
CA GLU A 10 2.94 -1.36 -7.20
C GLU A 10 2.92 -2.10 -5.84
N SER A 11 3.65 -3.22 -5.76
CA SER A 11 3.88 -3.94 -4.52
C SER A 11 5.34 -3.86 -4.12
N VAL A 12 5.62 -3.27 -2.97
CA VAL A 12 6.98 -3.14 -2.42
C VAL A 12 7.12 -4.08 -1.23
N ASP A 13 8.05 -5.03 -1.33
CA ASP A 13 8.51 -5.80 -0.17
C ASP A 13 9.55 -4.96 0.58
N VAL A 14 9.17 -4.45 1.75
CA VAL A 14 10.03 -3.59 2.56
C VAL A 14 11.28 -4.31 3.09
N ASP A 15 11.26 -5.65 3.17
CA ASP A 15 12.41 -6.43 3.63
C ASP A 15 13.47 -6.50 2.54
N VAL A 16 13.03 -6.64 1.28
CA VAL A 16 13.91 -6.57 0.11
C VAL A 16 14.39 -5.13 -0.12
N ALA A 17 13.47 -4.16 -0.05
CA ALA A 17 13.79 -2.75 -0.28
C ALA A 17 14.78 -2.20 0.75
N ALA A 18 14.75 -2.69 2.00
CA ALA A 18 15.68 -2.32 3.06
C ALA A 18 17.16 -2.52 2.73
N ALA A 19 17.49 -3.35 1.74
CA ALA A 19 18.87 -3.50 1.27
C ALA A 19 19.44 -2.21 0.67
N THR A 20 18.59 -1.36 0.09
CA THR A 20 18.98 -0.09 -0.55
C THR A 20 18.32 1.13 0.11
N ASP A 21 17.15 0.94 0.73
CA ASP A 21 16.38 1.96 1.42
C ASP A 21 15.88 1.43 2.77
N PRO A 22 16.70 1.52 3.83
CA PRO A 22 16.34 1.02 5.15
C PRO A 22 15.20 1.80 5.81
N GLU A 23 14.85 2.99 5.33
CA GLU A 23 13.79 3.81 5.92
C GLU A 23 12.41 3.19 5.70
N LEU A 24 12.18 2.52 4.56
CA LEU A 24 10.91 1.83 4.28
C LEU A 24 10.58 0.76 5.32
N ARG A 25 11.56 -0.05 5.72
CA ARG A 25 11.35 -1.06 6.78
C ARG A 25 11.19 -0.40 8.14
N ALA A 26 11.90 0.69 8.42
CA ALA A 26 11.74 1.42 9.66
C ALA A 26 10.35 2.08 9.79
N GLU A 27 9.77 2.55 8.68
CA GLU A 27 8.48 3.26 8.66
C GLU A 27 7.27 2.32 8.61
N TYR A 28 7.36 1.23 7.85
CA TYR A 28 6.21 0.37 7.55
C TYR A 28 6.32 -1.06 8.11
N GLY A 29 7.51 -1.52 8.49
CA GLY A 29 7.77 -2.93 8.81
C GLY A 29 6.89 -3.53 9.92
N ASP A 30 6.49 -2.73 10.91
CA ASP A 30 5.64 -3.17 12.02
C ASP A 30 4.13 -3.12 11.73
N ARG A 31 3.72 -2.61 10.57
CA ARG A 31 2.30 -2.31 10.26
C ARG A 31 1.81 -2.97 8.98
N LEU A 32 2.60 -3.89 8.44
CA LEU A 32 2.29 -4.56 7.18
C LEU A 32 1.01 -5.40 7.26
N PRO A 33 0.24 -5.52 6.15
CA PRO A 33 0.39 -4.77 4.91
C PRO A 33 -0.03 -3.31 5.08
N VAL A 34 0.67 -2.37 4.44
CA VAL A 34 0.30 -0.95 4.35
C VAL A 34 -0.13 -0.65 2.92
N VAL A 35 -1.29 -0.02 2.75
CA VAL A 35 -1.82 0.41 1.45
C VAL A 35 -1.68 1.91 1.37
N LEU A 36 -0.98 2.40 0.33
CA LEU A 36 -0.92 3.81 -0.01
C LEU A 36 -1.85 4.08 -1.20
N LEU A 37 -2.64 5.16 -1.11
CA LEU A 37 -3.40 5.72 -2.22
C LEU A 37 -2.83 7.11 -2.51
N ASP A 38 -2.34 7.34 -3.72
CA ASP A 38 -1.69 8.61 -4.12
C ASP A 38 -0.58 9.06 -3.14
N GLY A 39 0.21 8.10 -2.65
CA GLY A 39 1.30 8.35 -1.70
C GLY A 39 0.85 8.63 -0.26
N ARG A 40 -0.45 8.48 0.05
CA ARG A 40 -1.01 8.68 1.40
C ARG A 40 -1.46 7.35 1.97
N GLU A 41 -1.13 7.09 3.24
CA GLU A 41 -1.56 5.87 3.92
C GLU A 41 -3.09 5.80 3.97
N HIS A 42 -3.63 4.74 3.38
CA HIS A 42 -5.04 4.40 3.41
C HIS A 42 -5.30 3.35 4.50
N SER A 43 -4.64 2.20 4.45
CA SER A 43 -4.87 1.09 5.39
C SER A 43 -3.58 0.49 5.91
N TYR A 44 -3.63 -0.08 7.11
CA TYR A 44 -2.55 -0.88 7.69
C TYR A 44 -3.16 -2.04 8.51
N TRP A 45 -2.43 -3.16 8.65
CA TRP A 45 -2.89 -4.47 9.18
C TRP A 45 -3.97 -5.20 8.38
N GLU A 46 -5.11 -4.56 8.16
CA GLU A 46 -6.22 -5.11 7.39
C GLU A 46 -6.63 -4.09 6.33
N VAL A 47 -6.85 -4.58 5.10
CA VAL A 47 -7.30 -3.74 4.00
C VAL A 47 -8.80 -3.51 4.13
N ASP A 48 -9.18 -2.25 4.28
CA ASP A 48 -10.58 -1.84 4.21
C ASP A 48 -11.04 -1.83 2.75
N GLU A 49 -11.36 -3.01 2.22
CA GLU A 49 -11.77 -3.18 0.82
C GLU A 49 -13.00 -2.34 0.43
N PRO A 50 -14.06 -2.22 1.27
CA PRO A 50 -15.21 -1.38 0.92
C PRO A 50 -14.82 0.09 0.73
N ARG A 51 -14.02 0.65 1.64
CA ARG A 51 -13.55 2.03 1.53
C ARG A 51 -12.60 2.21 0.36
N LEU A 52 -11.66 1.28 0.18
CA LEU A 52 -10.72 1.31 -0.93
C LEU A 52 -11.44 1.30 -2.29
N ARG A 53 -12.46 0.45 -2.46
CA ARG A 53 -13.28 0.44 -3.70
C ARG A 53 -14.01 1.77 -3.90
N SER A 54 -14.53 2.37 -2.83
CA SER A 54 -15.20 3.68 -2.90
C SER A 54 -14.23 4.79 -3.32
N ASP A 55 -13.01 4.78 -2.78
CA ASP A 55 -11.99 5.80 -3.06
C ASP A 55 -11.39 5.65 -4.48
N LEU A 56 -11.43 4.43 -5.05
CA LEU A 56 -11.00 4.15 -6.43
C LEU A 56 -12.07 4.46 -7.49
N THR A 57 -13.32 4.63 -7.10
CA THR A 57 -14.43 4.90 -8.03
C THR A 57 -14.75 6.41 -8.03
N ILE A 58 -14.18 7.15 -8.97
CA ILE A 58 -14.55 8.55 -9.28
C ILE A 58 -15.87 8.61 -10.04
#